data_AF-A0A955MCK9-F1
#
_entry.id   AF-A0A955MCK9-F1
#
_cell.length_a   1.000
_cell.length_b   1.000
_cell.length_c   1.000
_cell.angle_alpha   90.00
_cell.angle_beta   90.00
_cell.angle_gamma   90.00
#
_symmetry.space_group_name_H-M   'P 1'
#
loop_
_entity.id
_entity.type
_entity.pdbx_description
1 polymer ?
#
loop_
_entity_poly.entity_id
_entity_poly.type
_entity_poly.pdbx_seq_one_letter_code
_entity_poly.pdbx_strand_id
1 'polypeptide(L)'
;MKHKNYGMQDIDSKKSSKSGLAGFLETCIRRFRSVVHYLVILALYALGSVLMGISIIPGIYLFKFTHAMTANSPEFIYYAFIGISLAAGYFLYGITLMLVVLPFANFVFRLKLKPWRGIYYSLEALPWYVHNSLTYIARYTFLFLATPTPLNIQFYRMMGMKIGRGVQINTTNISDP
;
A
#
# COMPACT_ATOMS: atom_id res chain seq x y z
N MET A 1 1.72 4.37 -30.18
CA MET A 1 1.77 5.25 -28.99
C MET A 1 2.59 6.48 -29.35
N LYS A 2 2.04 7.70 -29.29
CA LYS A 2 2.85 8.92 -29.48
C LYS A 2 3.71 9.13 -28.23
N HIS A 3 5.02 8.97 -28.35
CA HIS A 3 5.97 9.38 -27.30
C HIS A 3 5.87 10.91 -27.16
N LYS A 4 5.30 11.38 -26.04
CA LYS A 4 5.35 12.79 -25.69
C LYS A 4 6.83 13.09 -25.35
N ASN A 5 7.46 13.97 -26.11
CA ASN A 5 8.83 14.40 -25.83
C ASN A 5 8.85 15.11 -24.47
N TYR A 6 9.31 14.40 -23.44
CA TYR A 6 9.64 15.01 -22.15
C TYR A 6 10.99 15.70 -22.34
N GLY A 7 10.98 16.95 -22.82
CA GLY A 7 12.20 17.76 -22.89
C GLY A 7 12.90 17.81 -21.53
N MET A 8 14.22 18.04 -21.53
CA MET A 8 15.02 18.19 -20.31
C MET A 8 14.38 19.26 -19.41
N GLN A 9 13.66 18.83 -18.36
CA GLN A 9 13.08 19.71 -17.37
C GLN A 9 14.07 19.84 -16.21
N ASP A 10 14.29 21.07 -15.76
CA ASP A 10 15.03 21.35 -14.54
C ASP A 10 14.31 20.73 -13.34
N ILE A 11 14.94 19.70 -12.75
CA ILE A 11 14.43 18.94 -11.61
C ILE A 11 14.24 19.82 -10.37
N ASP A 12 14.97 20.93 -10.27
CA ASP A 12 14.94 21.83 -9.13
C ASP A 12 14.12 23.10 -9.34
N SER A 13 13.42 23.19 -10.48
CA SER A 13 12.53 24.32 -10.74
C SER A 13 11.49 24.50 -9.63
N LYS A 14 11.41 25.74 -9.13
CA LYS A 14 10.44 26.13 -8.08
C LYS A 14 9.11 26.60 -8.66
N LYS A 15 9.01 26.82 -9.96
CA LYS A 15 7.80 27.32 -10.64
C LYS A 15 7.15 26.21 -11.47
N SER A 16 5.83 26.08 -11.41
CA SER A 16 5.09 25.17 -12.29
C SER A 16 5.02 25.71 -13.71
N SER A 17 5.00 24.79 -14.70
CA SER A 17 4.70 25.09 -16.10
C SER A 17 3.20 25.07 -16.42
N LYS A 18 2.35 24.74 -15.44
CA LYS A 18 0.89 24.72 -15.60
C LYS A 18 0.29 26.09 -15.33
N SER A 19 -0.84 26.37 -15.97
CA SER A 19 -1.62 27.58 -15.75
C SER A 19 -2.75 27.35 -14.73
N GLY A 20 -3.28 28.45 -14.18
CA GLY A 20 -4.43 28.45 -13.28
C GLY A 20 -4.14 27.87 -11.88
N LEU A 21 -5.18 27.32 -11.24
CA LEU A 21 -5.12 26.79 -9.87
C LEU A 21 -4.11 25.65 -9.72
N ALA A 22 -4.02 24.77 -10.73
CA ALA A 22 -3.07 23.66 -10.72
C ALA A 22 -1.61 24.15 -10.73
N GLY A 23 -1.31 25.22 -11.48
CA GLY A 23 0.00 25.86 -11.49
C GLY A 23 0.37 26.52 -10.17
N PHE A 24 -0.61 27.17 -9.53
CA PHE A 24 -0.44 27.75 -8.20
C PHE A 24 -0.14 26.68 -7.14
N LEU A 25 -0.96 25.63 -7.07
CA LEU A 25 -0.78 24.51 -6.12
C LEU A 25 0.58 23.83 -6.30
N GLU A 26 0.96 23.53 -7.54
CA GLU A 26 2.24 22.90 -7.81
C GLU A 26 3.43 23.83 -7.48
N THR A 27 3.29 25.14 -7.69
CA THR A 27 4.31 26.11 -7.26
C THR A 27 4.42 26.16 -5.73
N CYS A 28 3.31 26.09 -5.00
CA CYS A 28 3.32 25.98 -3.53
C CYS A 28 4.01 24.69 -3.08
N ILE A 29 3.68 23.54 -3.69
CA ILE A 29 4.32 22.25 -3.39
C ILE A 29 5.83 22.32 -3.61
N ARG A 30 6.26 22.91 -4.73
CA ARG A 30 7.68 23.06 -5.08
C ARG A 30 8.42 24.09 -4.25
N ARG A 31 7.73 25.09 -3.68
CA ARG A 31 8.33 26.12 -2.83
C ARG A 31 8.52 25.63 -1.39
N PHE A 32 7.55 24.89 -0.86
CA PHE A 32 7.53 24.38 0.52
C PHE A 32 7.77 22.87 0.59
N ARG A 33 8.72 22.36 -0.21
CA ARG A 33 8.98 20.93 -0.42
C ARG A 33 9.04 20.14 0.89
N SER A 34 9.83 20.60 1.86
CA SER A 34 10.01 19.90 3.14
C SER A 34 8.72 19.83 3.95
N VAL A 35 7.99 20.94 4.10
CA VAL A 35 6.73 20.98 4.85
C VAL A 35 5.69 20.07 4.20
N VAL A 36 5.55 20.16 2.87
CA VAL A 36 4.63 19.30 2.12
C VAL A 36 5.03 17.84 2.24
N HIS A 37 6.31 17.52 2.18
CA HIS A 37 6.80 16.15 2.35
C HIS A 37 6.42 15.58 3.71
N TYR A 38 6.65 16.30 4.81
CA TYR A 38 6.24 15.85 6.15
C TYR A 38 4.72 15.69 6.29
N LEU A 39 3.94 16.65 5.77
CA LEU A 39 2.48 16.57 5.81
C LEU A 39 1.95 15.37 5.01
N VAL A 40 2.53 15.11 3.84
CA VAL A 40 2.16 13.97 3.01
C VAL A 40 2.55 12.66 3.70
N ILE A 41 3.73 12.55 4.31
CA ILE A 41 4.12 11.36 5.10
C ILE A 41 3.15 11.13 6.25
N LEU A 42 2.79 12.18 7.00
CA LEU A 42 1.83 12.07 8.09
C LEU A 42 0.47 11.58 7.60
N ALA A 43 -0.02 12.12 6.47
CA ALA A 43 -1.25 11.67 5.85
C ALA A 43 -1.18 10.20 5.41
N LEU A 44 -0.04 9.75 4.88
CA LEU A 44 0.16 8.36 4.51
C LEU A 44 0.24 7.42 5.73
N TYR A 45 0.83 7.85 6.83
CA TYR A 45 0.81 7.07 8.07
C TYR A 45 -0.60 6.96 8.63
N ALA A 46 -1.36 8.06 8.66
CA ALA A 46 -2.76 8.02 9.07
C ALA A 46 -3.58 7.06 8.18
N LEU A 47 -3.40 7.13 6.86
CA LEU A 47 -4.02 6.21 5.91
C LEU A 47 -3.60 4.76 6.18
N GLY A 48 -2.30 4.50 6.35
CA GLY A 48 -1.76 3.18 6.65
C GLY A 48 -2.33 2.59 7.93
N SER A 49 -2.41 3.38 9.00
CA SER A 49 -3.01 2.98 10.27
C SER A 49 -4.49 2.58 10.12
N VAL A 50 -5.26 3.33 9.32
CA VAL A 50 -6.67 2.98 9.03
C VAL A 50 -6.75 1.67 8.26
N LEU A 51 -5.97 1.50 7.19
CA LEU A 51 -6.01 0.30 6.35
C LEU A 51 -5.55 -0.96 7.12
N MET A 52 -4.47 -0.85 7.89
CA MET A 52 -4.00 -1.92 8.77
C MET A 52 -5.02 -2.23 9.87
N GLY A 53 -5.63 -1.19 10.46
CA GLY A 53 -6.67 -1.31 11.47
C GLY A 53 -7.91 -2.06 10.96
N ILE A 54 -8.35 -1.78 9.73
CA ILE A 54 -9.45 -2.53 9.09
C ILE A 54 -9.05 -3.98 8.85
N SER A 55 -7.80 -4.21 8.48
CA SER A 55 -7.30 -5.55 8.13
C SER A 55 -7.14 -6.46 9.34
N ILE A 56 -6.94 -5.91 10.54
CA ILE A 56 -6.79 -6.72 11.77
C ILE A 56 -8.13 -7.23 12.33
N ILE A 57 -9.27 -6.63 11.92
CA ILE A 57 -10.62 -6.99 12.38
C ILE A 57 -10.91 -8.50 12.37
N PRO A 58 -10.68 -9.26 11.27
CA PRO A 58 -10.90 -10.71 11.27
C PRO A 58 -10.01 -11.46 12.28
N GLY A 59 -8.78 -10.99 12.52
CA GLY A 59 -7.90 -11.55 13.54
C GLY A 59 -8.42 -11.30 14.96
N ILE A 60 -8.93 -10.09 15.24
CA ILE A 60 -9.58 -9.75 16.52
C ILE A 60 -10.83 -10.62 16.73
N TYR A 61 -11.63 -10.81 15.68
CA TYR A 61 -12.81 -11.66 15.74
C TYR A 61 -12.45 -13.11 16.09
N LEU A 62 -11.42 -13.67 15.44
CA LEU A 62 -10.93 -15.01 15.73
C LEU A 62 -10.47 -15.13 17.19
N PHE A 63 -9.69 -14.16 17.68
CA PHE A 63 -9.25 -14.12 19.07
C PHE A 63 -10.43 -14.12 20.05
N LYS A 64 -11.41 -13.24 19.83
CA LYS A 64 -12.61 -13.18 20.68
C LYS A 64 -13.39 -14.49 20.67
N PHE A 65 -13.52 -15.11 19.51
CA PHE A 65 -14.19 -16.39 19.35
C PHE A 65 -13.47 -17.50 20.12
N THR A 66 -12.15 -17.62 19.94
CA THR A 66 -11.35 -18.63 20.65
C THR A 66 -11.37 -18.41 22.16
N HIS A 67 -11.21 -17.17 22.61
CA HIS A 67 -11.30 -16.82 24.03
C HIS A 67 -12.64 -17.25 24.65
N ALA A 68 -13.76 -16.96 23.99
CA ALA A 68 -15.08 -17.36 24.47
C ALA A 68 -15.25 -18.89 24.55
N MET A 69 -14.67 -19.64 23.61
CA MET A 69 -14.74 -21.10 23.63
C MET A 69 -13.87 -21.75 24.72
N THR A 70 -12.72 -21.14 25.04
CA THR A 70 -11.75 -21.74 25.97
C THR A 70 -11.76 -21.12 27.36
N ALA A 71 -12.61 -20.13 27.63
CA ALA A 71 -12.67 -19.40 28.91
C ALA A 71 -12.82 -20.29 30.15
N ASN A 72 -13.56 -21.41 30.03
CA ASN A 72 -13.79 -22.36 31.12
C ASN A 72 -12.88 -23.61 31.05
N SER A 73 -11.89 -23.62 30.15
CA SER A 73 -10.96 -24.73 29.99
C SER A 73 -9.79 -24.62 30.99
N PRO A 74 -9.09 -25.74 31.28
CA PRO A 74 -7.83 -25.70 32.00
C PRO A 74 -6.84 -24.71 31.37
N GLU A 75 -6.04 -24.03 32.19
CA GLU A 75 -5.16 -22.94 31.74
C GLU A 75 -4.23 -23.34 30.60
N PHE A 76 -3.68 -24.56 30.64
CA PHE A 76 -2.83 -25.08 29.57
C PHE A 76 -3.53 -25.10 28.21
N ILE A 77 -4.79 -25.56 28.17
CA ILE A 77 -5.60 -25.59 26.96
C ILE A 77 -5.94 -24.17 26.53
N TYR A 78 -6.34 -23.32 27.48
CA TYR A 78 -6.64 -21.91 27.20
C TYR A 78 -5.48 -21.21 26.49
N TYR A 79 -4.27 -21.26 27.05
CA TYR A 79 -3.10 -20.60 26.46
C TYR A 79 -2.66 -21.21 25.13
N ALA A 80 -2.76 -22.54 24.97
CA ALA A 80 -2.43 -23.20 23.70
C ALA A 80 -3.32 -22.69 22.55
N PHE A 81 -4.64 -22.63 22.77
CA PHE A 81 -5.59 -22.16 21.77
C PHE A 81 -5.46 -20.65 21.51
N ILE A 82 -5.22 -19.84 22.55
CA ILE A 82 -4.98 -18.41 22.39
C ILE A 82 -3.71 -18.16 21.56
N GLY A 83 -2.62 -18.89 21.83
CA GLY A 83 -1.39 -18.78 21.05
C GLY A 83 -1.60 -19.08 19.56
N ILE A 84 -2.31 -20.18 19.25
CA ILE A 84 -2.68 -20.55 17.87
C ILE A 84 -3.55 -19.47 17.25
N SER A 85 -4.54 -18.95 17.99
CA SER A 85 -5.43 -17.90 17.51
C SER A 85 -4.70 -16.60 17.19
N LEU A 86 -3.69 -16.21 17.96
CA LEU A 86 -2.90 -15.01 17.69
C LEU A 86 -2.06 -15.19 16.42
N ALA A 87 -1.40 -16.34 16.26
CA ALA A 87 -0.64 -16.66 15.05
C ALA A 87 -1.55 -16.69 13.81
N ALA A 88 -2.68 -17.38 13.88
CA ALA A 88 -3.68 -17.41 12.81
C ALA A 88 -4.26 -16.02 12.52
N GLY A 89 -4.47 -15.21 13.57
CA GLY A 89 -4.90 -13.82 13.45
C GLY A 89 -3.94 -12.95 12.66
N TYR A 90 -2.63 -13.14 12.82
CA TYR A 90 -1.61 -12.44 12.03
C TYR A 90 -1.66 -12.84 10.54
N PHE A 91 -1.87 -14.12 10.22
CA PHE A 91 -2.08 -14.56 8.83
C PHE A 91 -3.38 -14.00 8.23
N LEU A 92 -4.47 -13.98 8.99
CA LEU A 92 -5.73 -13.36 8.57
C LEU A 92 -5.53 -11.87 8.28
N TYR A 93 -4.86 -11.15 9.18
CA TYR A 93 -4.48 -9.75 8.96
C TYR A 93 -3.75 -9.57 7.63
N GLY A 94 -2.70 -10.35 7.39
CA GLY A 94 -1.88 -10.23 6.20
C GLY A 94 -2.62 -10.53 4.90
N ILE A 95 -3.41 -11.60 4.90
CA ILE A 95 -4.24 -12.01 3.75
C ILE A 95 -5.33 -10.98 3.47
N THR A 96 -6.03 -10.50 4.50
CA THR A 96 -7.07 -9.47 4.36
C THR A 96 -6.49 -8.14 3.89
N LEU A 97 -5.35 -7.71 4.45
CA LEU A 97 -4.66 -6.51 4.02
C LEU A 97 -4.28 -6.58 2.54
N MET A 98 -3.59 -7.65 2.16
CA MET A 98 -3.01 -7.79 0.84
C MET A 98 -4.06 -8.05 -0.25
N LEU A 99 -5.07 -8.91 0.01
CA LEU A 99 -6.00 -9.31 -1.04
C LEU A 99 -7.30 -8.51 -1.08
N VAL A 100 -7.65 -7.82 0.01
CA VAL A 100 -8.93 -7.12 0.12
C VAL A 100 -8.69 -5.62 0.29
N VAL A 101 -8.03 -5.21 1.38
CA VAL A 101 -7.99 -3.80 1.78
C VAL A 101 -7.14 -2.95 0.84
N LEU A 102 -5.91 -3.37 0.52
CA LEU A 102 -5.03 -2.59 -0.36
C LEU A 102 -5.53 -2.51 -1.81
N PRO A 103 -5.96 -3.62 -2.45
CA PRO A 103 -6.56 -3.54 -3.79
C PRO A 103 -7.84 -2.70 -3.81
N PHE A 104 -8.67 -2.79 -2.77
CA PHE A 104 -9.85 -1.96 -2.65
C PHE A 104 -9.50 -0.48 -2.51
N ALA A 105 -8.50 -0.13 -1.69
CA ALA A 105 -8.00 1.24 -1.59
C ALA A 105 -7.47 1.74 -2.95
N ASN A 106 -6.68 0.94 -3.65
CA ASN A 106 -6.17 1.26 -4.99
C ASN A 106 -7.31 1.53 -5.99
N PHE A 107 -8.39 0.74 -5.91
CA PHE A 107 -9.61 0.93 -6.70
C PHE A 107 -10.36 2.22 -6.34
N VAL A 108 -10.57 2.49 -5.04
CA VAL A 108 -11.28 3.70 -4.54
C VAL A 108 -10.53 4.97 -4.93
N PHE A 109 -9.21 5.00 -4.78
CA PHE A 109 -8.38 6.13 -5.19
C PHE A 109 -8.23 6.25 -6.72
N ARG A 110 -8.75 5.28 -7.50
CA ARG A 110 -8.72 5.25 -8.97
C ARG A 110 -7.32 5.52 -9.53
N LEU A 111 -6.30 4.91 -8.94
CA LEU A 111 -4.89 5.13 -9.28
C LEU A 111 -4.54 4.46 -10.62
N LYS A 112 -5.03 5.04 -11.72
CA LYS A 112 -4.67 4.62 -13.09
C LYS A 112 -3.32 5.23 -13.45
N LEU A 113 -2.26 4.52 -13.10
CA LEU A 113 -0.89 4.94 -13.39
C LEU A 113 -0.67 5.01 -14.91
N LYS A 114 -0.14 6.14 -15.37
CA LYS A 114 0.27 6.36 -16.76
C LYS A 114 1.78 6.57 -16.78
N PRO A 115 2.52 5.93 -17.71
CA PRO A 115 3.97 6.12 -17.82
C PRO A 115 4.31 7.60 -17.87
N TRP A 116 5.05 8.06 -16.87
CA TRP A 116 5.33 9.47 -16.66
C TRP A 116 6.77 9.65 -16.22
N ARG A 117 7.39 10.75 -16.67
CA ARG A 117 8.74 11.17 -16.31
C ARG A 117 8.69 12.67 -16.06
N GLY A 118 9.18 13.11 -14.90
CA GLY A 118 9.19 14.53 -14.53
C GLY A 118 9.62 14.76 -13.09
N ILE A 119 9.32 15.95 -12.59
CA ILE A 119 9.78 16.46 -11.29
C ILE A 119 9.02 15.79 -10.14
N TYR A 120 9.73 15.26 -9.14
CA TYR A 120 9.13 14.54 -8.01
C TYR A 120 8.03 15.34 -7.28
N TYR A 121 8.28 16.63 -7.01
CA TYR A 121 7.30 17.55 -6.41
C TYR A 121 6.32 18.09 -7.46
N SER A 122 5.53 17.21 -8.06
CA SER A 122 4.50 17.52 -9.05
C SER A 122 3.18 16.82 -8.75
N LEU A 123 2.09 17.33 -9.32
CA LEU A 123 0.76 16.73 -9.13
C LEU A 123 0.64 15.37 -9.83
N GLU A 124 1.39 15.16 -10.92
CA GLU A 124 1.44 13.89 -11.65
C GLU A 124 2.16 12.78 -10.90
N ALA A 125 3.07 13.13 -9.98
CA ALA A 125 3.76 12.17 -9.12
C ALA A 125 2.88 11.65 -7.97
N LEU A 126 1.83 12.38 -7.59
CA LEU A 126 0.99 12.04 -6.44
C LEU A 126 0.30 10.67 -6.58
N PRO A 127 -0.33 10.31 -7.72
CA PRO A 127 -0.92 8.98 -7.87
C PRO A 127 0.09 7.84 -7.76
N TRP A 128 1.30 8.02 -8.31
CA TRP A 128 2.40 7.07 -8.19
C TRP A 128 2.82 6.92 -6.72
N TYR A 129 2.96 8.04 -6.02
CA TYR A 129 3.37 8.05 -4.62
C TYR A 129 2.38 7.32 -3.71
N VAL A 130 1.08 7.57 -3.88
CA VAL A 130 0.02 6.87 -3.12
C VAL A 130 0.01 5.38 -3.47
N HIS A 131 0.04 5.04 -4.76
CA HIS A 131 0.04 3.64 -5.21
C HIS A 131 1.22 2.85 -4.64
N ASN A 132 2.43 3.42 -4.73
CA ASN A 132 3.63 2.80 -4.18
C ASN A 132 3.56 2.64 -2.67
N SER A 133 2.97 3.62 -1.97
CA SER A 133 2.78 3.56 -0.52
C SER A 133 1.87 2.39 -0.11
N LEU A 134 0.80 2.12 -0.86
CA LEU A 134 -0.05 0.95 -0.62
C LEU A 134 0.74 -0.36 -0.80
N THR A 135 1.55 -0.46 -1.85
CA THR A 135 2.41 -1.62 -2.08
C THR A 135 3.46 -1.78 -0.97
N TYR A 136 4.01 -0.68 -0.45
CA TYR A 136 4.98 -0.70 0.64
C TYR A 136 4.39 -1.14 1.97
N ILE A 137 3.14 -0.79 2.26
CA ILE A 137 2.43 -1.32 3.43
C ILE A 137 2.45 -2.86 3.37
N ALA A 138 2.02 -3.47 2.26
CA ALA A 138 2.10 -4.92 2.11
C ALA A 138 3.54 -5.44 2.24
N ARG A 139 4.49 -4.82 1.53
CA ARG A 139 5.89 -5.21 1.46
C ARG A 139 6.52 -5.38 2.84
N TYR A 140 6.35 -4.37 3.69
CA TYR A 140 7.01 -4.29 4.99
C TYR A 140 6.24 -4.97 6.11
N THR A 141 4.97 -5.34 5.90
CA THR A 141 4.17 -5.99 6.96
C THR A 141 3.91 -7.47 6.74
N PHE A 142 3.81 -7.95 5.49
CA PHE A 142 3.37 -9.34 5.26
C PHE A 142 3.86 -9.99 3.96
N LEU A 143 4.13 -9.21 2.91
CA LEU A 143 4.42 -9.74 1.57
C LEU A 143 5.62 -10.68 1.53
N PHE A 144 6.61 -10.50 2.41
CA PHE A 144 7.76 -11.40 2.51
C PHE A 144 7.35 -12.86 2.81
N LEU A 145 6.28 -13.08 3.58
CA LEU A 145 5.72 -14.41 3.84
C LEU A 145 4.92 -14.94 2.67
N ALA A 146 4.26 -14.06 1.92
CA ALA A 146 3.47 -14.42 0.76
C ALA A 146 4.30 -14.61 -0.52
N THR A 147 5.55 -14.14 -0.54
CA THR A 147 6.44 -14.15 -1.72
C THR A 147 6.64 -15.54 -2.34
N PRO A 148 6.87 -16.62 -1.59
CA PRO A 148 6.99 -17.96 -2.18
C PRO A 148 5.64 -18.60 -2.55
N THR A 149 4.52 -17.90 -2.38
CA THR A 149 3.16 -18.44 -2.56
C THR A 149 2.45 -17.79 -3.76
N PRO A 150 1.42 -18.42 -4.35
CA PRO A 150 0.61 -17.80 -5.41
C PRO A 150 -0.09 -16.49 -5.00
N LEU A 151 -0.16 -16.19 -3.69
CA LEU A 151 -0.82 -15.01 -3.18
C LEU A 151 -0.11 -13.72 -3.62
N ASN A 152 1.21 -13.72 -3.79
CA ASN A 152 1.92 -12.53 -4.25
C ASN A 152 1.57 -12.17 -5.71
N ILE A 153 1.43 -13.17 -6.58
CA ILE A 153 1.02 -12.99 -7.97
C ILE A 153 -0.39 -12.42 -8.02
N GLN A 154 -1.29 -12.96 -7.19
CA GLN A 154 -2.66 -12.47 -7.10
C GLN A 154 -2.70 -11.03 -6.61
N PHE A 155 -1.94 -10.70 -5.56
CA PHE A 155 -1.82 -9.33 -5.05
C PHE A 155 -1.40 -8.35 -6.14
N TYR A 156 -0.27 -8.61 -6.80
CA TYR A 156 0.24 -7.70 -7.83
C TYR A 156 -0.72 -7.57 -9.02
N ARG A 157 -1.40 -8.65 -9.42
CA ARG A 157 -2.46 -8.57 -10.45
C ARG A 157 -3.61 -7.66 -10.03
N MET A 158 -4.05 -7.75 -8.77
CA MET A 158 -5.11 -6.89 -8.24
C MET A 158 -4.66 -5.44 -8.06
N MET A 159 -3.36 -5.20 -7.87
CA MET A 159 -2.78 -3.85 -7.87
C MET A 159 -2.67 -3.24 -9.27
N GLY A 160 -2.71 -4.05 -10.33
CA GLY A 160 -2.73 -3.58 -11.72
C GLY A 160 -1.69 -4.24 -12.64
N MET A 161 -0.81 -5.08 -12.09
CA MET A 161 0.30 -5.67 -12.83
C MET A 161 -0.16 -6.76 -13.79
N LYS A 162 0.31 -6.70 -15.04
CA LYS A 162 0.06 -7.73 -16.05
C LYS A 162 1.10 -8.84 -15.95
N ILE A 163 0.76 -9.92 -15.26
CA ILE A 163 1.66 -11.05 -15.02
C ILE A 163 1.27 -12.25 -15.89
N GLY A 164 2.22 -12.77 -16.67
CA GLY A 164 2.05 -13.95 -17.52
C GLY A 164 1.73 -15.24 -16.77
N ARG A 165 1.30 -16.28 -17.50
CA ARG A 165 1.02 -17.60 -16.94
C ARG A 165 2.33 -18.30 -16.56
N GLY A 166 2.36 -18.98 -15.41
CA GLY A 166 3.54 -19.71 -14.93
C GLY A 166 4.67 -18.85 -14.37
N VAL A 167 4.50 -17.52 -14.31
CA VAL A 167 5.50 -16.62 -13.72
C VAL A 167 5.47 -16.73 -12.20
N GLN A 168 6.66 -16.87 -11.60
CA GLN A 168 6.88 -16.74 -10.16
C GLN A 168 7.70 -15.50 -9.87
N ILE A 169 7.30 -14.75 -8.86
CA ILE A 169 8.01 -13.55 -8.39
C ILE A 169 8.63 -13.88 -7.04
N ASN A 170 9.95 -14.01 -7.00
CA ASN A 170 10.68 -14.40 -5.78
C ASN A 170 11.31 -13.20 -5.06
N THR A 171 10.78 -12.00 -5.29
CA THR A 171 11.29 -10.76 -4.68
C THR A 171 10.15 -9.92 -4.13
N THR A 172 10.40 -9.35 -2.95
CA THR A 172 9.58 -8.29 -2.37
C THR A 172 9.95 -6.92 -2.90
N ASN A 173 11.07 -6.80 -3.64
CA ASN A 173 11.65 -5.53 -4.04
C ASN A 173 11.07 -5.00 -5.35
N ILE A 174 9.75 -5.02 -5.45
CA ILE A 174 8.99 -4.39 -6.54
C ILE A 174 8.39 -3.09 -6.02
N SER A 175 8.65 -2.03 -6.76
CA SER A 175 8.01 -0.73 -6.60
C SER A 175 7.16 -0.48 -7.85
N ASP A 176 6.03 0.19 -7.66
CA ASP A 176 5.12 0.58 -8.74
C ASP A 176 4.57 -0.57 -9.65
N PRO A 177 3.88 -1.59 -9.08
CA PRO A 177 3.31 -2.71 -9.82
C PRO A 177 2.11 -2.37 -10.75
#